data_AF-A0A956QCS5-F1
#
_entry.id   AF-A0A956QCS5-F1
#
_cell.length_a   1.000
_cell.length_b   1.000
_cell.length_c   1.000
_cell.angle_alpha   90.00
_cell.angle_beta   90.00
_cell.angle_gamma   90.00
#
_symmetry.space_group_name_H-M   'P 1'
#
loop_
_entity.id
_entity.type
_entity.pdbx_description
1 polymer ?
#
loop_
_entity_poly.entity_id
_entity_poly.type
_entity_poly.pdbx_seq_one_letter_code
_entity_poly.pdbx_strand_id
1 'polypeptide(L)'
;TAAQRNLLMVGGRLALEMDYQPAVAKLDRLAQRFPKNPELVALSFYRGKLHFLNGRTDLGLAAWKEVAGARPQSATADFLAGLEAHRRGELDQARASYEKALEKMSDEVVWVTYLAALLLEQGHPDWGLALVDPFLADNPGYAHLQVLASKLDQGRALKLLTRASEWGLPEAQFQMGARLLGVEVATARREIGSAFGRTGAPAVVVLGDSATFIWLDDFPLGPPPIGWFVTPGTHRLMARNPNRAASTREFSVAADSLKVARITSAIELLDRPRKAELVPPR
;
A
#
# COMPACT_ATOMS: atom_id res chain seq x y z
N THR A 1 6.30 -15.88 -35.72
CA THR A 1 5.66 -17.22 -35.79
C THR A 1 4.86 -17.49 -34.53
N ALA A 2 3.91 -18.43 -34.55
CA ALA A 2 3.15 -18.82 -33.34
C ALA A 2 4.06 -19.24 -32.17
N ALA A 3 5.20 -19.87 -32.46
CA ALA A 3 6.22 -20.23 -31.48
C ALA A 3 6.83 -19.00 -30.76
N GLN A 4 7.11 -17.91 -31.48
CA GLN A 4 7.63 -16.67 -30.88
C GLN A 4 6.61 -16.01 -29.96
N ARG A 5 5.32 -16.00 -30.36
CA ARG A 5 4.22 -15.49 -29.54
C ARG A 5 4.06 -16.31 -28.26
N ASN A 6 4.06 -17.64 -28.36
CA ASN A 6 3.95 -18.53 -27.20
C ASN A 6 5.14 -18.38 -26.25
N LEU A 7 6.35 -18.23 -26.78
CA LEU A 7 7.56 -18.01 -25.97
C LEU A 7 7.51 -16.69 -25.20
N LEU A 8 6.98 -15.62 -25.80
CA LEU A 8 6.81 -14.33 -25.13
C LEU A 8 5.76 -14.39 -24.01
N MET A 9 4.61 -15.02 -24.28
CA MET A 9 3.54 -15.18 -23.27
C MET A 9 3.98 -16.05 -22.09
N VAL A 10 4.60 -17.20 -22.38
CA VAL A 10 5.11 -18.13 -21.35
C VAL A 10 6.28 -17.50 -20.60
N GLY A 11 7.19 -16.82 -21.31
CA GLY A 11 8.31 -16.11 -20.70
C GLY A 11 7.88 -14.99 -19.74
N GLY A 12 6.81 -14.26 -20.10
CA GLY A 12 6.22 -13.23 -19.25
C GLY A 12 5.55 -13.79 -18.00
N ARG A 13 4.76 -14.86 -18.14
CA ARG A 13 4.14 -15.56 -17.01
C ARG A 13 5.18 -16.17 -16.06
N LEU A 14 6.18 -16.88 -16.61
CA LEU A 14 7.26 -17.47 -15.81
C LEU A 14 8.14 -16.42 -15.12
N ALA A 15 8.23 -15.20 -15.65
CA ALA A 15 8.92 -14.12 -14.95
C ALA A 15 8.17 -13.74 -13.65
N LEU A 16 6.84 -13.80 -13.62
CA LEU A 16 6.06 -13.53 -12.40
C LEU A 16 6.30 -14.54 -11.27
N GLU A 17 6.82 -15.73 -11.59
CA GLU A 17 7.14 -16.81 -10.65
C GLU A 17 8.59 -16.71 -10.10
N MET A 18 9.39 -15.75 -10.59
CA MET A 18 10.78 -15.52 -10.15
C MET A 18 10.87 -14.32 -9.20
N ASP A 19 11.94 -14.24 -8.40
CA ASP A 19 12.31 -13.02 -7.68
C ASP A 19 12.27 -11.80 -8.63
N TYR A 20 11.75 -10.67 -8.14
CA TYR A 20 11.43 -9.47 -8.94
C TYR A 20 12.56 -9.02 -9.88
N GLN A 21 13.82 -9.00 -9.42
CA GLN A 21 14.95 -8.55 -10.23
C GLN A 21 15.26 -9.51 -11.40
N PRO A 22 15.44 -10.83 -11.17
CA PRO A 22 15.51 -11.82 -12.26
C PRO A 22 14.35 -11.78 -13.24
N ALA A 23 13.12 -11.55 -12.75
CA ALA A 23 11.91 -11.48 -13.55
C ALA A 23 11.97 -10.33 -14.58
N VAL A 24 12.26 -9.11 -14.11
CA VAL A 24 12.40 -7.93 -14.98
C VAL A 24 13.55 -8.12 -15.97
N ALA A 25 14.70 -8.61 -15.52
CA ALA A 25 15.85 -8.88 -16.40
C ALA A 25 15.55 -9.94 -17.49
N LYS A 26 14.65 -10.89 -17.21
CA LYS A 26 14.19 -11.88 -18.21
C LYS A 26 13.27 -11.24 -19.25
N LEU A 27 12.35 -10.37 -18.83
CA LEU A 27 11.50 -9.60 -19.75
C LEU A 27 12.34 -8.70 -20.67
N ASP A 28 13.32 -7.99 -20.10
CA ASP A 28 14.19 -7.09 -20.86
C ASP A 28 15.03 -7.85 -21.90
N ARG A 29 15.56 -9.04 -21.55
CA ARG A 29 16.27 -9.91 -22.50
C ARG A 29 15.37 -10.40 -23.63
N LEU A 30 14.11 -10.73 -23.34
CA LEU A 30 13.14 -11.12 -24.37
C LEU A 30 12.82 -9.95 -25.30
N ALA A 31 12.67 -8.74 -24.76
CA ALA A 31 12.45 -7.53 -25.54
C ALA A 31 13.64 -7.23 -26.47
N GLN A 32 14.87 -7.31 -25.96
CA GLN A 32 16.09 -7.11 -26.75
C GLN A 32 16.27 -8.15 -27.85
N ARG A 33 15.86 -9.40 -27.61
CA ARG A 33 15.99 -10.49 -28.59
C ARG A 33 14.97 -10.37 -29.74
N PHE A 34 13.83 -9.73 -29.50
CA PHE A 34 12.74 -9.63 -30.48
C PHE A 34 12.22 -8.19 -30.67
N PRO A 35 13.10 -7.20 -30.96
CA PRO A 35 12.81 -5.77 -30.83
C PRO A 35 11.72 -5.23 -31.76
N LYS A 36 11.35 -5.97 -32.81
CA LYS A 36 10.30 -5.60 -33.78
C LYS A 36 9.03 -6.44 -33.64
N ASN A 37 8.90 -7.24 -32.59
CA ASN A 37 7.75 -8.12 -32.42
C ASN A 37 6.55 -7.36 -31.84
N PRO A 38 5.40 -7.30 -32.53
CA PRO A 38 4.21 -6.59 -32.03
C PRO A 38 3.63 -7.17 -30.73
N GLU A 39 4.02 -8.39 -30.35
CA GLU A 39 3.64 -9.01 -29.07
C GLU A 39 4.50 -8.55 -27.89
N LEU A 40 5.52 -7.70 -28.11
CA LEU A 40 6.26 -7.06 -27.01
C LEU A 40 5.37 -6.21 -26.11
N VAL A 41 4.23 -5.73 -26.63
CA VAL A 41 3.21 -5.04 -25.83
C VAL A 41 2.74 -5.91 -24.64
N ALA A 42 2.67 -7.23 -24.81
CA ALA A 42 2.35 -8.13 -23.70
C ALA A 42 3.47 -8.20 -22.65
N LEU A 43 4.74 -8.04 -23.04
CA LEU A 43 5.83 -7.94 -22.08
C LEU A 43 5.78 -6.62 -21.29
N SER A 44 5.42 -5.50 -21.92
CA SER A 44 5.20 -4.23 -21.20
C SER A 44 4.09 -4.36 -20.16
N PHE A 45 3.03 -5.14 -20.44
CA PHE A 45 2.01 -5.46 -19.44
C PHE A 45 2.59 -6.19 -18.21
N TYR A 46 3.33 -7.28 -18.42
CA TYR A 46 3.94 -8.05 -17.33
C TYR A 46 5.01 -7.26 -16.58
N ARG A 47 5.77 -6.43 -17.27
CA ARG A 47 6.73 -5.50 -16.67
C ARG A 47 6.03 -4.48 -15.78
N GLY A 48 4.90 -3.93 -16.25
CA GLY A 48 4.05 -3.05 -15.48
C GLY A 48 3.56 -3.70 -14.19
N LYS A 49 3.06 -4.93 -14.29
CA LYS A 49 2.62 -5.74 -13.15
C LYS A 49 3.75 -6.00 -12.16
N LEU A 50 4.92 -6.45 -12.61
CA LEU A 50 6.07 -6.67 -11.73
C LEU A 50 6.51 -5.41 -10.99
N HIS A 51 6.59 -4.27 -11.68
CA HIS A 51 6.93 -3.00 -11.03
C HIS A 51 5.89 -2.60 -9.99
N PHE A 52 4.60 -2.77 -10.30
CA PHE A 52 3.52 -2.52 -9.36
C PHE A 52 3.60 -3.41 -8.12
N LEU A 53 3.77 -4.72 -8.30
CA LEU A 53 3.89 -5.68 -7.19
C LEU A 53 5.12 -5.43 -6.32
N ASN A 54 6.18 -4.84 -6.88
CA ASN A 54 7.38 -4.44 -6.14
C ASN A 54 7.29 -3.01 -5.58
N GLY A 55 6.10 -2.41 -5.52
CA GLY A 55 5.88 -1.06 -4.97
C GLY A 55 6.42 0.09 -5.81
N ARG A 56 6.88 -0.17 -7.05
CA ARG A 56 7.34 0.85 -8.01
C ARG A 56 6.20 1.27 -8.92
N THR A 57 5.13 1.79 -8.32
CA THR A 57 3.87 2.11 -8.99
C THR A 57 4.04 3.00 -10.22
N ASP A 58 4.89 4.03 -10.15
CA ASP A 58 5.11 4.95 -11.28
C ASP A 58 5.67 4.24 -12.53
N LEU A 59 6.64 3.35 -12.34
CA LEU A 59 7.20 2.53 -13.42
C LEU A 59 6.17 1.53 -13.95
N GLY A 60 5.33 1.00 -13.06
CA GLY A 60 4.21 0.12 -13.40
C GLY A 60 3.22 0.80 -14.34
N LEU A 61 2.75 1.98 -13.93
CA LEU A 61 1.82 2.80 -14.69
C LEU A 61 2.40 3.29 -16.01
N ALA A 62 3.68 3.65 -16.06
CA ALA A 62 4.35 4.02 -17.31
C ALA A 62 4.33 2.87 -18.33
N ALA A 63 4.68 1.65 -17.90
CA ALA A 63 4.66 0.48 -18.77
C ALA A 63 3.23 0.14 -19.24
N TRP A 64 2.21 0.28 -18.38
CA TRP A 64 0.81 0.09 -18.79
C TRP A 64 0.30 1.17 -19.73
N LYS A 65 0.78 2.42 -19.62
CA LYS A 65 0.46 3.49 -20.59
C LYS A 65 0.97 3.15 -21.99
N GLU A 66 2.15 2.54 -22.11
CA GLU A 66 2.64 2.02 -23.40
C GLU A 66 1.67 0.99 -23.98
N VAL A 67 1.16 0.07 -23.15
CA VAL A 67 0.19 -0.94 -23.57
C VAL A 67 -1.12 -0.30 -24.04
N ALA A 68 -1.65 0.66 -23.29
CA ALA A 68 -2.87 1.35 -23.66
C ALA A 68 -2.71 2.20 -24.93
N GLY A 69 -1.54 2.84 -25.13
CA GLY A 69 -1.23 3.59 -26.35
C GLY A 69 -1.15 2.69 -27.59
N ALA A 70 -0.53 1.50 -27.44
CA ALA A 70 -0.43 0.53 -28.54
C ALA A 70 -1.74 -0.22 -28.80
N ARG A 71 -2.56 -0.44 -27.75
CA ARG A 71 -3.85 -1.16 -27.81
C ARG A 71 -4.94 -0.38 -27.05
N PRO A 72 -5.55 0.65 -27.67
CA PRO A 72 -6.53 1.51 -27.00
C PRO A 72 -7.82 0.81 -26.53
N GLN A 73 -8.12 -0.39 -27.04
CA GLN A 73 -9.28 -1.19 -26.65
C GLN A 73 -8.94 -2.33 -25.67
N SER A 74 -7.72 -2.36 -25.14
CA SER A 74 -7.26 -3.40 -24.21
C SER A 74 -7.85 -3.24 -22.80
N ALA A 75 -7.87 -4.33 -22.03
CA ALA A 75 -8.21 -4.30 -20.59
C ALA A 75 -7.36 -3.27 -19.82
N THR A 76 -6.08 -3.13 -20.19
CA THR A 76 -5.16 -2.15 -19.59
C THR A 76 -5.59 -0.71 -19.88
N ALA A 77 -6.12 -0.44 -21.08
CA ALA A 77 -6.63 0.88 -21.42
C ALA A 77 -7.90 1.23 -20.61
N ASP A 78 -8.82 0.28 -20.46
CA ASP A 78 -10.01 0.47 -19.62
C ASP A 78 -9.62 0.68 -18.14
N PHE A 79 -8.65 -0.09 -17.64
CA PHE A 79 -8.11 0.08 -16.29
C PHE A 79 -7.53 1.48 -16.08
N LEU A 80 -6.71 1.98 -17.01
CA LEU A 80 -6.13 3.32 -16.92
C LEU A 80 -7.19 4.42 -17.02
N ALA A 81 -8.24 4.22 -17.82
CA ALA A 81 -9.38 5.14 -17.86
C ALA A 81 -10.11 5.17 -16.50
N GLY A 82 -10.29 4.00 -15.86
CA GLY A 82 -10.86 3.89 -14.52
C GLY A 82 -10.01 4.60 -13.47
N LEU A 83 -8.69 4.41 -13.53
CA LEU A 83 -7.75 5.09 -12.63
C LEU A 83 -7.80 6.62 -12.76
N GLU A 84 -7.89 7.14 -13.99
CA GLU A 84 -7.97 8.59 -14.19
C GLU A 84 -9.34 9.16 -13.79
N ALA A 85 -10.43 8.42 -13.99
CA ALA A 85 -11.74 8.79 -13.45
C ALA A 85 -11.75 8.78 -11.92
N HIS A 86 -11.15 7.76 -11.29
CA HIS A 86 -11.04 7.65 -9.83
C HIS A 86 -10.28 8.83 -9.25
N ARG A 87 -9.14 9.20 -9.86
CA ARG A 87 -8.32 10.36 -9.45
C ARG A 87 -9.06 11.70 -9.57
N ARG A 88 -10.04 11.80 -10.47
CA ARG A 88 -10.92 12.97 -10.63
C ARG A 88 -12.14 12.94 -9.70
N GLY A 89 -12.31 11.87 -8.90
CA GLY A 89 -13.47 11.68 -8.02
C GLY A 89 -14.73 11.19 -8.75
N GLU A 90 -14.63 10.82 -10.02
CA GLU A 90 -15.74 10.32 -10.84
C GLU A 90 -15.98 8.82 -10.54
N LEU A 91 -16.42 8.50 -9.32
CA LEU A 91 -16.40 7.13 -8.79
C LEU A 91 -17.23 6.13 -9.62
N ASP A 92 -18.40 6.52 -10.13
CA ASP A 92 -19.23 5.63 -10.96
C ASP A 92 -18.59 5.33 -12.32
N GLN A 93 -17.95 6.33 -12.92
CA GLN A 93 -17.22 6.15 -14.16
C GLN A 93 -15.98 5.28 -13.95
N ALA A 94 -15.27 5.51 -12.85
CA ALA A 94 -14.12 4.69 -12.45
C ALA A 94 -14.51 3.22 -12.33
N ARG A 95 -15.62 2.95 -11.63
CA ARG A 95 -16.17 1.61 -11.45
C ARG A 95 -16.48 0.95 -12.78
N ALA A 96 -17.26 1.61 -13.64
CA ALA A 96 -17.64 1.06 -14.95
C ALA A 96 -16.41 0.74 -15.81
N SER A 97 -15.37 1.56 -15.73
CA SER A 97 -14.10 1.31 -16.44
C SER A 97 -13.30 0.14 -15.85
N TYR A 98 -13.24 0.02 -14.52
CA TYR A 98 -12.60 -1.14 -13.88
C TYR A 98 -13.35 -2.45 -14.13
N GLU A 99 -14.68 -2.43 -14.10
CA GLU A 99 -15.52 -3.59 -14.45
C GLU A 99 -15.25 -4.03 -15.89
N LYS A 100 -15.23 -3.11 -16.86
CA LYS A 100 -14.85 -3.41 -18.25
C LYS A 100 -13.45 -4.01 -18.39
N ALA A 101 -12.51 -3.52 -17.59
CA ALA A 101 -11.15 -4.07 -17.58
C ALA A 101 -11.15 -5.53 -17.11
N LEU A 102 -11.91 -5.85 -16.06
CA LEU A 102 -12.06 -7.20 -15.52
C LEU A 102 -12.90 -8.12 -16.41
N GLU A 103 -13.89 -7.60 -17.15
CA GLU A 103 -14.62 -8.37 -18.17
C GLU A 103 -13.66 -8.90 -19.25
N LYS A 104 -12.64 -8.11 -19.62
CA LYS A 104 -11.63 -8.47 -20.62
C LYS A 104 -10.48 -9.30 -20.05
N MET A 105 -10.19 -9.17 -18.75
CA MET A 105 -9.09 -9.84 -18.07
C MET A 105 -9.47 -10.10 -16.61
N SER A 106 -10.23 -11.17 -16.39
CA SER A 106 -10.87 -11.45 -15.10
C SER A 106 -9.93 -11.96 -14.02
N ASP A 107 -8.72 -12.39 -14.38
CA ASP A 107 -7.69 -12.96 -13.50
C ASP A 107 -6.61 -11.95 -13.07
N GLU A 108 -6.78 -10.66 -13.39
CA GLU A 108 -5.79 -9.64 -13.03
C GLU A 108 -6.04 -9.06 -11.63
N VAL A 109 -5.31 -9.61 -10.66
CA VAL A 109 -5.39 -9.25 -9.23
C VAL A 109 -5.21 -7.75 -8.96
N VAL A 110 -4.42 -7.03 -9.76
CA VAL A 110 -4.28 -5.59 -9.55
C VAL A 110 -5.60 -4.88 -9.88
N TRP A 111 -6.33 -5.30 -10.91
CA TRP A 111 -7.58 -4.62 -11.31
C TRP A 111 -8.65 -4.88 -10.24
N VAL A 112 -8.69 -6.10 -9.73
CA VAL A 112 -9.50 -6.49 -8.57
C VAL A 112 -9.18 -5.64 -7.35
N THR A 113 -7.89 -5.41 -7.07
CA THR A 113 -7.46 -4.59 -5.93
C THR A 113 -8.00 -3.16 -6.02
N TYR A 114 -7.92 -2.54 -7.20
CA TYR A 114 -8.43 -1.19 -7.42
C TYR A 114 -9.96 -1.11 -7.38
N LEU A 115 -10.66 -2.05 -8.01
CA LEU A 115 -12.12 -2.08 -7.97
C LEU A 115 -12.62 -2.32 -6.54
N ALA A 116 -12.03 -3.25 -5.80
CA ALA A 116 -12.42 -3.53 -4.43
C ALA A 116 -12.11 -2.36 -3.48
N ALA A 117 -11.01 -1.63 -3.69
CA ALA A 117 -10.72 -0.39 -2.97
C ALA A 117 -11.75 0.71 -3.28
N LEU A 118 -12.10 0.89 -4.55
CA LEU A 118 -13.16 1.83 -4.96
C LEU A 118 -14.52 1.45 -4.35
N LEU A 119 -14.88 0.17 -4.33
CA LEU A 119 -16.12 -0.31 -3.71
C LEU A 119 -16.15 -0.04 -2.21
N LEU A 120 -15.02 -0.18 -1.51
CA LEU A 120 -14.90 0.23 -0.12
C LEU A 120 -15.14 1.74 0.04
N GLU A 121 -14.55 2.58 -0.81
CA GLU A 121 -14.77 4.04 -0.81
C GLU A 121 -16.23 4.40 -1.08
N GLN A 122 -16.91 3.65 -1.95
CA GLN A 122 -18.34 3.80 -2.22
C GLN A 122 -19.24 3.22 -1.13
N GLY A 123 -18.69 2.64 -0.05
CA GLY A 123 -19.47 2.06 1.05
C GLY A 123 -20.06 0.67 0.77
N HIS A 124 -19.51 -0.07 -0.20
CA HIS A 124 -19.93 -1.42 -0.59
C HIS A 124 -18.85 -2.48 -0.26
N PRO A 125 -18.46 -2.65 1.02
CA PRO A 125 -17.39 -3.59 1.39
C PRO A 125 -17.72 -5.05 1.04
N ASP A 126 -18.99 -5.45 1.12
CA ASP A 126 -19.41 -6.82 0.78
C ASP A 126 -19.15 -7.17 -0.69
N TRP A 127 -19.35 -6.19 -1.60
CA TRP A 127 -19.04 -6.37 -3.02
C TRP A 127 -17.53 -6.43 -3.26
N GLY A 128 -16.75 -5.62 -2.53
CA GLY A 128 -15.30 -5.72 -2.55
C GLY A 128 -14.80 -7.09 -2.06
N LEU A 129 -15.40 -7.65 -1.00
CA LEU A 129 -15.05 -8.99 -0.51
C LEU A 129 -15.37 -10.08 -1.53
N ALA A 130 -16.55 -10.02 -2.17
CA ALA A 130 -16.94 -10.98 -3.18
C ALA A 130 -15.95 -11.03 -4.37
N LEU A 131 -15.30 -9.91 -4.70
CA LEU A 131 -14.24 -9.86 -5.71
C LEU A 131 -12.90 -10.40 -5.19
N VAL A 132 -12.55 -10.10 -3.93
CA VAL A 132 -11.22 -10.37 -3.37
C VAL A 132 -11.07 -11.80 -2.84
N ASP A 133 -12.12 -12.36 -2.24
CA ASP A 133 -12.06 -13.67 -1.57
C ASP A 133 -11.68 -14.83 -2.50
N PRO A 134 -12.15 -14.92 -3.76
CA PRO A 134 -11.70 -15.95 -4.70
C PRO A 134 -10.19 -15.88 -4.95
N PHE A 135 -9.64 -14.67 -5.13
CA PHE A 135 -8.22 -14.48 -5.37
C PHE A 135 -7.36 -14.87 -4.16
N LEU A 136 -7.84 -14.60 -2.95
CA LEU A 136 -7.17 -15.02 -1.73
C LEU A 136 -7.27 -16.52 -1.48
N ALA A 137 -8.32 -17.18 -1.94
CA ALA A 137 -8.44 -18.63 -1.88
C ALA A 137 -7.38 -19.31 -2.76
N ASP A 138 -7.17 -18.79 -3.97
CA ASP A 138 -6.17 -19.31 -4.90
C ASP A 138 -4.74 -18.87 -4.54
N ASN A 139 -4.58 -17.66 -3.98
CA ASN A 139 -3.29 -17.04 -3.68
C ASN A 139 -3.24 -16.59 -2.21
N PRO A 140 -3.20 -17.53 -1.25
CA PRO A 140 -3.27 -17.20 0.18
C PRO A 140 -2.05 -16.41 0.67
N GLY A 141 -0.95 -16.33 -0.10
CA GLY A 141 0.25 -15.55 0.24
C GLY A 141 0.23 -14.10 -0.24
N TYR A 142 -0.82 -13.63 -0.92
CA TYR A 142 -0.85 -12.28 -1.47
C TYR A 142 -1.13 -11.23 -0.38
N ALA A 143 -0.08 -10.80 0.33
CA ALA A 143 -0.17 -9.98 1.53
C ALA A 143 -0.87 -8.62 1.33
N HIS A 144 -0.65 -7.94 0.20
CA HIS A 144 -1.33 -6.66 -0.09
C HIS A 144 -2.86 -6.81 -0.21
N LEU A 145 -3.32 -7.92 -0.78
CA LEU A 145 -4.73 -8.23 -0.93
C LEU A 145 -5.35 -8.65 0.40
N GLN A 146 -4.58 -9.34 1.26
CA GLN A 146 -4.99 -9.60 2.65
C GLN A 146 -5.17 -8.30 3.44
N VAL A 147 -4.28 -7.31 3.25
CA VAL A 147 -4.42 -5.98 3.87
C VAL A 147 -5.71 -5.29 3.38
N LEU A 148 -5.99 -5.31 2.07
CA LEU A 148 -7.25 -4.75 1.55
C LEU A 148 -8.48 -5.49 2.11
N ALA A 149 -8.47 -6.81 2.11
CA ALA A 149 -9.53 -7.63 2.70
C ALA A 149 -9.74 -7.33 4.19
N SER A 150 -8.69 -7.00 4.94
CA SER A 150 -8.80 -6.59 6.35
C SER A 150 -9.53 -5.26 6.56
N LYS A 151 -9.56 -4.40 5.53
CA LYS A 151 -10.32 -3.14 5.53
C LYS A 151 -11.78 -3.39 5.18
N LEU A 152 -12.01 -4.30 4.23
CA LEU A 152 -13.33 -4.71 3.76
C LEU A 152 -14.10 -5.53 4.83
N ASP A 153 -13.42 -6.41 5.57
CA ASP A 153 -14.02 -7.23 6.63
C ASP A 153 -13.35 -6.98 7.99
N GLN A 154 -14.01 -6.21 8.85
CA GLN A 154 -13.49 -5.90 10.18
C GLN A 154 -13.47 -7.11 11.12
N GLY A 155 -14.32 -8.12 10.90
CA GLY A 155 -14.36 -9.36 11.67
C GLY A 155 -13.19 -10.29 11.35
N ARG A 156 -12.77 -10.35 10.08
CA ARG A 156 -11.57 -11.10 9.65
C ARG A 156 -10.27 -10.31 9.74
N ALA A 157 -10.33 -9.01 10.05
CA ALA A 157 -9.20 -8.11 9.91
C ALA A 157 -7.93 -8.53 10.65
N LEU A 158 -8.03 -8.92 11.93
CA LEU A 158 -6.85 -9.31 12.71
C LEU A 158 -6.19 -10.55 12.11
N LYS A 159 -6.98 -11.57 11.76
CA LYS A 159 -6.49 -12.81 11.12
C LYS A 159 -5.80 -12.53 9.79
N LEU A 160 -6.38 -11.66 8.96
CA LEU A 160 -5.82 -11.29 7.67
C LEU A 160 -4.51 -10.49 7.81
N LEU A 161 -4.46 -9.56 8.76
CA LEU A 161 -3.27 -8.76 9.03
C LEU A 161 -2.14 -9.59 9.64
N THR A 162 -2.44 -10.56 10.51
CA THR A 162 -1.44 -11.51 11.03
C THR A 162 -0.78 -12.28 9.88
N ARG A 163 -1.56 -12.84 8.96
CA ARG A 163 -1.01 -13.51 7.78
C ARG A 163 -0.18 -12.56 6.92
N ALA A 164 -0.65 -11.33 6.71
CA ALA A 164 0.08 -10.36 5.89
C ALA A 164 1.40 -9.92 6.55
N SER A 165 1.45 -9.84 7.88
CA SER A 165 2.67 -9.51 8.63
C SER A 165 3.75 -10.58 8.57
N GLU A 166 3.39 -11.86 8.35
CA GLU A 166 4.35 -12.95 8.16
C GLU A 166 5.23 -12.73 6.92
N TRP A 167 4.71 -11.99 5.93
CA TRP A 167 5.45 -11.57 4.73
C TRP A 167 6.29 -10.30 4.94
N GLY A 168 6.39 -9.81 6.18
CA GLY A 168 7.18 -8.63 6.52
C GLY A 168 6.64 -7.33 5.94
N LEU A 169 5.34 -7.27 5.60
CA LEU A 169 4.74 -6.09 5.00
C LEU A 169 4.58 -4.98 6.06
N PRO A 170 5.28 -3.82 5.93
CA PRO A 170 5.25 -2.79 6.96
C PRO A 170 3.85 -2.26 7.26
N GLU A 171 3.05 -2.09 6.21
CA GLU A 171 1.66 -1.64 6.33
C GLU A 171 0.79 -2.64 7.12
N ALA A 172 0.99 -3.95 6.90
CA ALA A 172 0.25 -4.97 7.63
C ALA A 172 0.62 -4.98 9.11
N GLN A 173 1.92 -4.91 9.40
CA GLN A 173 2.46 -4.84 10.76
C GLN A 173 1.96 -3.59 11.49
N PHE A 174 2.00 -2.43 10.84
CA PHE A 174 1.47 -1.19 11.39
C PHE A 174 -0.03 -1.30 11.69
N GLN A 175 -0.84 -1.76 10.74
CA GLN A 175 -2.29 -1.89 10.94
C GLN A 175 -2.65 -2.96 11.99
N MET A 176 -1.89 -4.05 12.06
CA MET A 176 -2.06 -5.07 13.10
C MET A 176 -1.75 -4.48 14.47
N GLY A 177 -0.58 -3.85 14.63
CA GLY A 177 -0.20 -3.26 15.90
C GLY A 177 -1.14 -2.14 16.34
N ALA A 178 -1.61 -1.32 15.39
CA ALA A 178 -2.62 -0.30 15.62
C ALA A 178 -3.93 -0.88 16.19
N ARG A 179 -4.36 -2.05 15.71
CA ARG A 179 -5.57 -2.74 16.18
C ARG A 179 -5.39 -3.36 17.56
N LEU A 180 -4.18 -3.80 17.90
CA LEU A 180 -3.86 -4.41 19.19
C LEU A 180 -3.61 -3.38 20.30
N LEU A 181 -3.58 -2.08 19.97
CA LEU A 181 -3.47 -1.01 20.96
C LEU A 181 -4.57 -1.08 22.02
N GLY A 182 -4.14 -1.13 23.29
CA GLY A 182 -5.03 -1.24 24.45
C GLY A 182 -5.57 -2.65 24.70
N VAL A 183 -5.24 -3.63 23.85
CA VAL A 183 -5.59 -5.05 24.01
C VAL A 183 -4.33 -5.86 24.34
N GLU A 184 -3.32 -5.81 23.46
CA GLU A 184 -2.04 -6.50 23.62
C GLU A 184 -0.88 -5.54 23.33
N VAL A 185 -0.57 -4.68 24.30
CA VAL A 185 0.40 -3.58 24.13
C VAL A 185 1.80 -4.07 23.70
N ALA A 186 2.25 -5.21 24.24
CA ALA A 186 3.55 -5.78 23.88
C ALA A 186 3.60 -6.23 22.41
N THR A 187 2.56 -6.94 21.95
CA THR A 187 2.38 -7.35 20.55
C THR A 187 2.26 -6.12 19.65
N ALA A 188 1.44 -5.14 20.04
CA ALA A 188 1.25 -3.90 19.29
C ALA A 188 2.57 -3.14 19.07
N ARG A 189 3.37 -2.98 20.13
CA ARG A 189 4.70 -2.35 20.06
C ARG A 189 5.65 -3.13 19.18
N ARG A 190 5.63 -4.46 19.25
CA ARG A 190 6.48 -5.32 18.41
C ARG A 190 6.16 -5.10 16.94
N GLU A 191 4.88 -5.18 16.55
CA GLU A 191 4.48 -5.06 15.14
C GLU A 191 4.71 -3.64 14.60
N ILE A 192 4.33 -2.59 15.34
CA ILE A 192 4.67 -1.20 14.97
C ILE A 192 6.20 -1.05 14.88
N GLY A 193 6.92 -1.65 15.82
CA GLY A 193 8.38 -1.81 15.84
C GLY A 193 8.96 -2.34 14.53
N SER A 194 8.47 -3.50 14.12
CA SER A 194 8.91 -4.20 12.92
C SER A 194 8.56 -3.43 11.64
N ALA A 195 7.40 -2.76 11.59
CA ALA A 195 6.99 -1.94 10.43
C ALA A 195 8.01 -0.84 10.09
N PHE A 196 8.70 -0.31 11.09
CA PHE A 196 9.72 0.72 10.92
C PHE A 196 11.15 0.19 11.14
N GLY A 197 11.33 -1.14 11.19
CA GLY A 197 12.64 -1.79 11.28
C GLY A 197 13.36 -1.73 12.64
N ARG A 198 12.66 -1.43 13.74
CA ARG A 198 13.24 -1.41 15.10
C ARG A 198 12.32 -2.07 16.13
N THR A 199 12.33 -3.39 16.14
CA THR A 199 11.52 -4.22 17.04
C THR A 199 11.87 -3.98 18.51
N GLY A 200 10.86 -3.70 19.34
CA GLY A 200 11.01 -3.61 20.80
C GLY A 200 11.53 -2.27 21.34
N ALA A 201 11.90 -1.33 20.46
CA ALA A 201 12.29 0.03 20.87
C ALA A 201 11.07 0.87 21.30
N PRO A 202 11.26 1.87 22.18
CA PRO A 202 10.22 2.85 22.46
C PRO A 202 9.85 3.58 21.17
N ALA A 203 8.55 3.77 20.96
CA ALA A 203 8.05 4.36 19.72
C ALA A 203 7.11 5.54 20.01
N VAL A 204 7.20 6.56 19.16
CA VAL A 204 6.30 7.70 19.11
C VAL A 204 5.70 7.72 17.72
N VAL A 205 4.38 7.57 17.63
CA VAL A 205 3.64 7.73 16.38
C VAL A 205 3.07 9.15 16.35
N VAL A 206 3.51 9.95 15.39
CA VAL A 206 3.08 11.32 15.19
C VAL A 206 2.01 11.36 14.11
N LEU A 207 0.84 11.89 14.43
CA LEU A 207 -0.31 12.03 13.53
C LEU A 207 -0.67 13.49 13.39
N GLY A 208 -0.99 13.93 12.17
CA GLY A 208 -1.37 15.30 11.86
C GLY A 208 -1.68 15.46 10.39
N ASP A 209 -1.97 16.68 9.97
CA ASP A 209 -2.17 16.99 8.55
C ASP A 209 -0.85 16.99 7.76
N SER A 210 -0.94 16.75 6.45
CA SER A 210 0.22 16.65 5.55
C SER A 210 0.95 17.98 5.31
N ALA A 211 0.35 19.11 5.70
CA ALA A 211 0.95 20.44 5.61
C ALA A 211 1.84 20.78 6.82
N THR A 212 1.77 19.96 7.88
CA THR A 212 2.56 20.13 9.10
C THR A 212 3.91 19.45 8.95
N PHE A 213 4.99 20.11 9.34
CA PHE A 213 6.34 19.55 9.36
C PHE A 213 6.80 19.32 10.80
N ILE A 214 7.46 18.19 11.06
CA ILE A 214 7.82 17.72 12.40
C ILE A 214 9.32 17.75 12.62
N TRP A 215 9.72 18.15 13.82
CA TRP A 215 11.08 18.00 14.35
C TRP A 215 11.05 17.28 15.68
N LEU A 216 12.04 16.43 15.91
CA LEU A 216 12.28 15.78 17.20
C LEU A 216 13.73 16.06 17.61
N ASP A 217 13.94 16.67 18.77
CA ASP A 217 15.28 17.06 19.26
C ASP A 217 16.08 17.81 18.18
N ASP A 218 15.40 18.74 17.51
CA ASP A 218 15.92 19.57 16.41
C ASP A 218 16.24 18.81 15.11
N PHE A 219 16.01 17.49 15.06
CA PHE A 219 16.12 16.70 13.85
C PHE A 219 14.83 16.75 13.01
N PRO A 220 14.89 17.17 11.73
CA PRO A 220 13.71 17.23 10.87
C PRO A 220 13.23 15.83 10.47
N LEU A 221 11.97 15.52 10.75
CA LEU A 221 11.34 14.24 10.43
C LEU A 221 10.45 14.29 9.18
N GLY A 222 9.94 15.47 8.80
CA GLY A 222 9.04 15.62 7.66
C GLY A 222 7.55 15.71 8.05
N PRO A 223 6.64 15.52 7.08
CA PRO A 223 5.21 15.59 7.34
C PRO A 223 4.63 14.28 7.90
N PRO A 224 3.67 14.35 8.86
CA PRO A 224 2.99 13.17 9.39
C PRO A 224 2.05 12.52 8.35
N PRO A 225 1.64 11.25 8.56
CA PRO A 225 1.96 10.40 9.72
C PRO A 225 3.39 9.86 9.70
N ILE A 226 4.07 9.92 10.85
CA ILE A 226 5.45 9.42 11.03
C ILE A 226 5.50 8.54 12.28
N GLY A 227 5.97 7.30 12.15
CA GLY A 227 6.42 6.50 13.30
C GLY A 227 7.91 6.69 13.51
N TRP A 228 8.32 7.03 14.73
CA TRP A 228 9.72 7.21 15.08
C TRP A 228 10.08 6.46 16.35
N PHE A 229 11.30 5.91 16.40
CA PHE A 229 11.83 5.29 17.61
C PHE A 229 12.79 6.22 18.31
N VAL A 230 12.61 6.31 19.61
CA VAL A 230 13.33 7.21 20.49
C VAL A 230 14.02 6.42 21.58
N THR A 231 15.19 6.89 21.99
CA THR A 231 15.84 6.33 23.18
C THR A 231 14.97 6.60 24.42
N PRO A 232 15.06 5.79 25.48
CA PRO A 232 14.43 6.17 26.74
C PRO A 232 15.06 7.47 27.25
N GLY A 233 14.23 8.42 27.69
CA GLY A 233 14.70 9.75 28.07
C GLY A 233 13.70 10.86 27.76
N THR A 234 14.13 12.10 27.90
CA THR A 234 13.31 13.29 27.59
C THR A 234 13.61 13.76 26.18
N HIS A 235 12.56 14.03 25.42
CA HIS A 235 12.61 14.47 24.04
C HIS A 235 11.73 15.70 23.84
N ARG A 236 12.04 16.49 22.81
CA ARG A 236 11.28 17.67 22.40
C ARG A 236 10.68 17.48 21.02
N LEU A 237 9.35 17.45 20.94
CA LEU A 237 8.63 17.43 19.67
C LEU A 237 8.24 18.86 19.29
N MET A 238 8.55 19.28 18.07
CA MET A 238 8.12 20.55 17.50
C MET A 238 7.35 20.29 16.19
N ALA A 239 6.25 21.01 16.01
CA ALA A 239 5.43 20.98 14.82
C ALA A 239 5.25 22.39 14.26
N ARG A 240 5.47 22.56 12.95
CA ARG A 240 5.19 23.82 12.24
C ARG A 240 4.27 23.57 11.07
N ASN A 241 3.23 24.37 10.97
CA ASN A 241 2.29 24.37 9.86
C ASN A 241 2.26 25.79 9.26
N PRO A 242 2.28 25.98 7.93
CA PRO A 242 2.23 27.30 7.31
C PRO A 242 1.01 28.14 7.72
N ASN A 243 -0.10 27.49 8.08
CA ASN A 243 -1.39 28.09 8.37
C ASN A 243 -1.74 28.10 9.87
N ARG A 244 -0.83 27.64 10.77
CA ARG A 244 -1.07 27.60 12.22
C ARG A 244 0.16 28.03 13.00
N ALA A 245 -0.03 28.43 14.25
CA ALA A 245 1.09 28.72 15.14
C ALA A 245 1.97 27.47 15.35
N ALA A 246 3.28 27.68 15.45
CA ALA A 246 4.19 26.60 15.80
C ALA A 246 3.89 26.10 17.23
N SER A 247 3.95 24.78 17.41
CA SER A 247 3.73 24.15 18.71
C SER A 247 4.93 23.29 19.07
N THR A 248 5.38 23.37 20.32
CA THR A 248 6.49 22.59 20.86
C THR A 248 6.07 21.95 22.16
N ARG A 249 6.46 20.69 22.39
CA ARG A 249 6.15 19.96 23.61
C ARG A 249 7.28 19.00 23.98
N GLU A 250 7.70 19.08 25.23
CA GLU A 250 8.63 18.11 25.82
C GLU A 250 7.88 16.92 26.39
N PHE A 251 8.51 15.75 26.34
CA PHE A 251 7.94 14.51 26.82
C PHE A 251 8.99 13.47 27.20
N SER A 252 8.66 12.61 28.16
CA SER A 252 9.55 11.56 28.63
C SER A 252 9.10 10.19 28.14
N VAL A 253 10.04 9.44 27.59
CA VAL A 253 9.88 8.13 26.97
C VAL A 253 10.47 7.09 27.93
N ALA A 254 9.64 6.16 28.39
CA ALA A 254 10.11 4.98 29.11
C ALA A 254 10.57 3.90 28.13
N ALA A 255 11.41 2.97 28.60
CA ALA A 255 11.98 1.90 27.79
C ALA A 255 10.95 1.00 27.11
N ASP A 256 9.74 0.93 27.65
CA ASP A 256 8.63 0.14 27.15
C ASP A 256 7.51 0.97 26.50
N SER A 257 7.69 2.29 26.36
CA SER A 257 6.62 3.21 25.96
C SER A 257 6.29 3.16 24.47
N LEU A 258 4.99 3.19 24.18
CA LEU A 258 4.44 3.49 22.85
C LEU A 258 3.51 4.69 23.02
N LYS A 259 3.95 5.85 22.52
CA LYS A 259 3.18 7.10 22.59
C LYS A 259 2.60 7.47 21.24
N VAL A 260 1.46 8.16 21.25
CA VAL A 260 0.94 8.85 20.07
C VAL A 260 0.95 10.34 20.32
N ALA A 261 1.56 11.09 19.40
CA ALA A 261 1.49 12.54 19.36
C ALA A 261 0.48 12.96 18.29
N ARG A 262 -0.67 13.50 18.69
CA ARG A 262 -1.66 14.05 17.77
C ARG A 262 -1.44 15.54 17.60
N ILE A 263 -1.40 15.99 16.37
CA ILE A 263 -1.11 17.38 16.02
C ILE A 263 -2.32 17.94 15.29
N THR A 264 -2.99 18.87 15.96
CA THR A 264 -4.12 19.63 15.42
C THR A 264 -3.76 21.11 15.45
N SER A 265 -4.26 21.86 16.43
CA SER A 265 -3.79 23.20 16.79
C SER A 265 -2.69 23.17 17.86
N ALA A 266 -2.53 22.05 18.56
CA ALA A 266 -1.51 21.80 19.55
C ALA A 266 -1.02 20.35 19.48
N ILE A 267 0.11 20.05 20.13
CA ILE A 267 0.63 18.69 20.31
C ILE A 267 -0.06 18.07 21.52
N GLU A 268 -0.89 17.05 21.29
CA GLU A 268 -1.48 16.21 22.33
C GLU A 268 -0.70 14.89 22.41
N LEU A 269 -0.24 14.51 23.61
CA LEU A 269 0.52 13.29 23.83
C LEU A 269 -0.32 12.27 24.59
N LEU A 270 -0.34 11.05 24.05
CA LEU A 270 -1.08 9.92 24.58
C LEU A 270 -0.08 8.83 24.94
N ASP A 271 0.05 8.53 26.23
CA ASP A 271 1.05 7.58 26.74
C ASP A 271 0.68 6.11 26.52
N ARG A 272 -0.62 5.84 26.37
CA ARG A 272 -1.19 4.51 26.12
C ARG A 272 -2.37 4.66 25.15
N PRO A 273 -2.09 4.97 23.88
CA PRO A 273 -3.12 5.29 22.92
C PRO A 273 -4.00 4.07 22.65
N ARG A 274 -5.29 4.31 22.41
CA ARG A 274 -6.25 3.32 21.92
C ARG A 274 -6.31 3.36 20.40
N LYS A 275 -6.84 2.30 19.77
CA LYS A 275 -7.03 2.21 18.31
C LYS A 275 -7.66 3.47 17.69
N ALA A 276 -8.69 4.04 18.31
CA ALA A 276 -9.40 5.22 17.80
C ALA A 276 -8.51 6.47 17.70
N GLU A 277 -7.44 6.54 18.49
CA GLU A 277 -6.52 7.67 18.56
C GLU A 277 -5.40 7.58 17.52
N LEU A 278 -5.32 6.47 16.77
CA LEU A 278 -4.39 6.28 15.64
C LEU A 278 -4.91 6.75 14.28
N VAL A 279 -6.18 7.17 14.20
CA VAL A 279 -6.74 7.69 12.95
C VAL A 279 -6.27 9.14 12.78
N PRO A 280 -5.63 9.49 11.65
CA PRO A 280 -5.29 10.88 11.37
C PRO A 280 -6.56 11.74 11.46
N PRO A 281 -6.52 12.90 12.13
CA PRO A 281 -7.63 13.84 12.08
C PRO A 281 -7.90 14.23 10.61
N ARG A 282 -9.19 14.28 10.23
CA ARG A 282 -9.61 14.74 8.90
C ARG A 282 -9.23 16.20 8.66
#